data_AF-A0A838TU91-F1
#
_entry.id   AF-A0A838TU91-F1
#
_cell.length_a   1.000
_cell.length_b   1.000
_cell.length_c   1.000
_cell.angle_alpha   90.00
_cell.angle_beta   90.00
_cell.angle_gamma   90.00
#
_symmetry.space_group_name_H-M   'P 1'
#
loop_
_entity.id
_entity.type
_entity.pdbx_description
1 polymer ?
#
loop_
_entity_poly.entity_id
_entity_poly.type
_entity_poly.pdbx_seq_one_letter_code
_entity_poly.pdbx_strand_id
1 'polypeptide(L)'
;MADPAMQSIVTDVEKELLEAIITNLKAELLTEDQAQQLAKEFLALLPMEDKRDLLDKLYKLSKAHVEAKGVYLKYAKPFEEEDRQRKLTLMSQHIQDGKIEHAINVAKGVAN
;
A
#
# COMPACT_ATOMS: atom_id res chain seq x y z
N MET A 1 -17.42 1.85 -10.67
CA MET A 1 -16.68 3.01 -11.21
C MET A 1 -15.47 3.18 -10.31
N ALA A 2 -14.25 3.13 -10.85
CA ALA A 2 -13.06 3.37 -10.03
C ALA A 2 -13.11 4.81 -9.50
N ASP A 3 -12.87 4.99 -8.21
CA ASP A 3 -12.87 6.29 -7.55
C ASP A 3 -11.82 7.21 -8.24
N PRO A 4 -12.17 8.43 -8.69
CA PRO A 4 -11.22 9.35 -9.33
C PRO A 4 -9.96 9.61 -8.48
N ALA A 5 -10.11 9.58 -7.15
CA ALA A 5 -8.98 9.70 -6.23
C ALA A 5 -8.03 8.50 -6.32
N MET A 6 -8.55 7.31 -6.61
CA MET A 6 -7.76 6.08 -6.75
C MET A 6 -6.94 6.08 -8.05
N GLN A 7 -7.49 6.58 -9.16
CA GLN A 7 -6.71 6.73 -10.39
C GLN A 7 -5.51 7.66 -10.21
N SER A 8 -5.67 8.79 -9.50
CA SER A 8 -4.55 9.69 -9.20
C SER A 8 -3.47 8.98 -8.38
N ILE A 9 -3.86 8.23 -7.36
CA ILE A 9 -2.91 7.49 -6.50
C ILE A 9 -2.16 6.43 -7.31
N VAL A 10 -2.83 5.67 -8.18
CA VAL A 10 -2.17 4.68 -9.04
C VAL A 10 -1.15 5.36 -9.95
N THR A 11 -1.52 6.47 -10.60
CA THR A 11 -0.59 7.22 -11.46
C THR A 11 0.61 7.79 -10.68
N ASP A 12 0.40 8.25 -9.45
CA ASP A 12 1.50 8.73 -8.61
C ASP A 12 2.43 7.58 -8.19
N VAL A 13 1.88 6.41 -7.82
CA VAL A 13 2.67 5.21 -7.52
C VAL A 13 3.47 4.78 -8.74
N GLU A 14 2.87 4.76 -9.94
CA GLU A 14 3.54 4.44 -11.20
C GLU A 14 4.75 5.35 -11.45
N LYS A 15 4.56 6.67 -11.29
CA LYS A 15 5.64 7.65 -11.45
C LYS A 15 6.76 7.44 -10.43
N GLU A 16 6.40 7.24 -9.16
CA GLU A 16 7.38 7.08 -8.08
C GLU A 16 8.19 5.78 -8.19
N LEU A 17 7.55 4.68 -8.60
CA LEU A 17 8.25 3.43 -8.87
C LEU A 17 9.18 3.56 -10.07
N LEU A 18 8.74 4.23 -11.13
CA LEU A 18 9.59 4.49 -12.29
C LEU A 18 10.79 5.37 -11.92
N GLU A 19 10.58 6.43 -11.12
CA GLU A 19 11.66 7.27 -10.61
C GLU A 19 12.64 6.49 -9.74
N ALA A 20 12.16 5.57 -8.89
CA ALA A 20 13.00 4.70 -8.09
C ALA A 20 13.85 3.78 -8.96
N ILE A 21 13.27 3.18 -10.01
CA ILE A 21 14.01 2.34 -10.98
C ILE A 21 15.09 3.16 -11.68
N ILE A 22 14.75 4.34 -12.22
CA ILE A 22 15.69 5.21 -12.92
C ILE A 22 16.81 5.67 -12.00
N THR A 23 16.49 6.01 -10.75
CA THR A 23 17.49 6.47 -9.78
C THR A 23 18.47 5.36 -9.42
N ASN A 24 17.98 4.14 -9.19
CA ASN A 24 18.83 3.00 -8.88
C ASN A 24 19.67 2.53 -10.08
N LEU A 25 19.14 2.63 -11.31
CA LEU A 25 19.92 2.44 -12.53
C LEU A 25 21.05 3.46 -12.66
N LYS A 26 20.76 4.75 -12.46
CA LYS A 26 21.77 5.83 -12.52
C LYS A 26 22.85 5.69 -11.45
N ALA A 27 22.50 5.11 -10.30
CA ALA A 27 23.41 4.87 -9.19
C ALA A 27 24.19 3.55 -9.32
N GLU A 28 24.02 2.80 -10.41
CA GLU A 28 24.60 1.46 -10.62
C GLU A 28 24.23 0.44 -9.51
N LEU A 29 23.16 0.73 -8.77
CA LEU A 29 22.60 -0.17 -7.75
C LEU A 29 21.69 -1.24 -8.35
N LEU A 30 21.37 -1.10 -9.64
CA LEU A 30 20.48 -1.98 -10.38
C LEU A 30 21.04 -2.20 -11.79
N THR A 31 21.02 -3.44 -12.27
CA THR A 31 21.37 -3.76 -13.66
C THR A 31 20.17 -3.53 -14.59
N GLU A 32 20.42 -3.35 -15.89
CA GLU A 32 19.36 -3.20 -16.89
C GLU A 32 18.37 -4.38 -16.88
N ASP A 33 18.88 -5.60 -16.72
CA ASP A 33 18.05 -6.82 -16.64
C ASP A 33 17.14 -6.81 -15.40
N GLN A 34 17.68 -6.40 -14.23
CA GLN A 34 16.88 -6.26 -13.02
C GLN A 34 15.83 -5.15 -13.15
N ALA A 35 16.14 -4.05 -13.84
CA ALA A 35 15.19 -2.97 -14.07
C ALA A 35 14.04 -3.41 -14.97
N GLN A 36 14.37 -4.13 -16.05
CA GLN A 36 13.36 -4.69 -16.95
C GLN A 36 12.48 -5.69 -16.23
N GLN A 37 13.06 -6.56 -15.39
CA GLN A 37 12.31 -7.53 -14.62
C GLN A 37 11.37 -6.84 -13.61
N LEU A 38 11.87 -5.86 -12.85
CA LEU A 38 11.07 -5.07 -11.91
C LEU A 38 9.95 -4.30 -12.63
N ALA A 39 10.23 -3.67 -13.77
CA ALA A 39 9.21 -2.98 -14.56
C ALA A 39 8.13 -3.95 -15.09
N LYS A 40 8.53 -5.14 -15.54
CA LYS A 40 7.60 -6.18 -16.03
C LYS A 40 6.72 -6.71 -14.90
N GLU A 41 7.31 -6.97 -13.73
CA GLU A 41 6.56 -7.38 -12.55
C GLU A 41 5.59 -6.29 -12.10
N PHE A 42 6.00 -5.02 -12.12
CA PHE A 42 5.13 -3.91 -11.81
C PHE A 42 3.95 -3.77 -12.78
N LEU A 43 4.22 -3.84 -14.10
CA LEU A 43 3.16 -3.77 -15.12
C LEU A 43 2.16 -4.92 -15.00
N ALA A 44 2.60 -6.10 -14.54
CA ALA A 44 1.72 -7.24 -14.29
C ALA A 44 0.80 -7.06 -13.07
N LEU A 45 1.09 -6.09 -12.19
CA LEU A 45 0.25 -5.77 -11.04
C LEU A 45 -0.89 -4.78 -11.39
N LEU A 46 -0.87 -4.20 -12.58
CA LEU A 46 -1.90 -3.29 -13.07
C LEU A 46 -3.06 -4.05 -13.77
N PRO A 47 -4.31 -3.54 -13.68
CA PRO A 47 -4.75 -2.40 -12.89
C PRO A 47 -4.88 -2.75 -11.40
N MET A 48 -4.90 -1.73 -10.54
CA MET A 48 -5.13 -1.89 -9.11
C MET A 48 -6.55 -1.46 -8.78
N GLU A 49 -7.28 -2.31 -8.05
CA GLU A 49 -8.73 -2.14 -7.86
C GLU A 49 -9.04 -1.17 -6.71
N ASP A 50 -8.27 -1.27 -5.61
CA ASP A 50 -8.42 -0.42 -4.43
C ASP A 50 -7.09 -0.18 -3.72
N LYS A 51 -7.09 0.70 -2.70
CA LYS A 51 -5.89 1.05 -1.92
C LYS A 51 -5.23 -0.16 -1.24
N ARG A 52 -6.02 -1.17 -0.85
CA ARG A 52 -5.52 -2.36 -0.14
C ARG A 52 -4.87 -3.33 -1.12
N ASP A 53 -5.48 -3.53 -2.28
CA ASP A 53 -4.90 -4.26 -3.41
C ASP A 53 -3.58 -3.62 -3.86
N LEU A 54 -3.54 -2.30 -3.99
CA LEU A 54 -2.31 -1.54 -4.24
C LEU A 54 -1.21 -1.87 -3.21
N LEU A 55 -1.53 -1.82 -1.91
CA LEU A 55 -0.55 -2.08 -0.86
C LEU A 55 -0.09 -3.52 -0.80
N ASP A 56 -0.98 -4.49 -1.01
CA ASP A 56 -0.61 -5.91 -1.05
C ASP A 56 0.29 -6.20 -2.26
N LYS A 57 0.01 -5.59 -3.40
CA LYS A 57 0.82 -5.68 -4.62
C LYS A 57 2.19 -5.03 -4.42
N LEU A 58 2.25 -3.82 -3.88
CA LEU A 58 3.50 -3.13 -3.53
C LEU A 58 4.31 -3.90 -2.48
N TYR A 59 3.65 -4.48 -1.48
CA TYR A 59 4.29 -5.30 -0.46
C TYR A 59 4.96 -6.53 -1.08
N LYS A 60 4.26 -7.25 -1.97
CA LYS A 60 4.83 -8.38 -2.72
C LYS A 60 6.04 -7.94 -3.55
N LEU A 61 5.93 -6.82 -4.26
CA LEU A 61 7.02 -6.28 -5.06
C LEU A 61 8.24 -5.91 -4.19
N SER A 62 8.01 -5.28 -3.02
CA SER A 62 9.06 -4.91 -2.07
C SER A 62 9.81 -6.07 -1.44
N LYS A 63 9.22 -7.28 -1.45
CA LYS A 63 9.91 -8.50 -0.98
C LYS A 63 10.92 -9.02 -1.99
N ALA A 64 10.61 -8.87 -3.27
CA ALA A 64 11.46 -9.31 -4.38
C ALA A 64 12.51 -8.25 -4.73
N HIS A 65 12.18 -6.96 -4.61
CA HIS A 65 13.01 -5.83 -5.03
C HIS A 65 13.12 -4.80 -3.91
N VAL A 66 14.33 -4.60 -3.39
CA VAL A 66 14.60 -3.67 -2.28
C VAL A 66 14.27 -2.23 -2.67
N GLU A 67 14.36 -1.92 -3.96
CA GLU A 67 14.11 -0.63 -4.58
C GLU A 67 12.64 -0.23 -4.51
N ALA A 68 11.73 -1.21 -4.56
CA ALA A 68 10.29 -0.99 -4.40
C ALA A 68 9.89 -0.78 -2.93
N LYS A 69 10.78 -1.06 -1.96
CA LYS A 69 10.50 -0.91 -0.52
C LYS A 69 10.25 0.54 -0.12
N GLY A 70 10.98 1.48 -0.72
CA GLY A 70 10.80 2.92 -0.45
C GLY A 70 9.39 3.38 -0.80
N VAL A 71 8.93 2.99 -1.99
CA VAL A 71 7.57 3.30 -2.47
C VAL A 71 6.53 2.62 -1.59
N TYR A 72 6.66 1.32 -1.31
CA TYR A 72 5.77 0.63 -0.38
C TYR A 72 5.63 1.33 0.97
N LEU A 73 6.75 1.68 1.63
CA LEU A 73 6.73 2.32 2.95
C LEU A 73 6.05 3.69 2.94
N LYS A 74 6.18 4.45 1.85
CA LYS A 74 5.56 5.77 1.71
C LYS A 74 4.04 5.68 1.69
N TYR A 75 3.48 4.69 1.00
CA TYR A 75 2.04 4.48 0.92
C TYR A 75 1.48 3.64 2.08
N ALA A 76 2.28 2.77 2.69
CA ALA A 76 1.85 1.94 3.82
C ALA A 76 1.56 2.77 5.08
N LYS A 77 2.41 3.76 5.41
CA LYS A 77 2.22 4.62 6.59
C LYS A 77 0.87 5.34 6.67
N PRO A 78 0.43 6.09 5.63
CA PRO A 78 -0.86 6.76 5.68
C PRO A 78 -2.02 5.76 5.74
N PHE A 79 -1.88 4.58 5.13
CA PHE A 79 -2.90 3.54 5.22
C PHE A 79 -3.01 2.91 6.61
N GLU A 80 -1.89 2.62 7.27
CA GLU A 80 -1.89 2.14 8.66
C GLU A 80 -2.49 3.17 9.62
N GLU A 81 -2.27 4.47 9.37
CA GLU A 81 -2.91 5.56 10.10
C GLU A 81 -4.42 5.60 9.84
N GLU A 82 -4.87 5.53 8.58
CA GLU A 82 -6.28 5.47 8.19
C GLU A 82 -6.99 4.27 8.85
N ASP A 83 -6.39 3.07 8.77
CA ASP A 83 -6.95 1.85 9.36
C ASP A 83 -7.02 1.92 10.90
N ARG A 84 -5.97 2.46 11.53
CA ARG A 84 -5.96 2.72 12.98
C ARG A 84 -7.05 3.71 13.38
N GLN A 85 -7.19 4.82 12.67
CA GLN A 85 -8.21 5.83 12.97
C GLN A 85 -9.62 5.26 12.78
N ARG A 86 -9.82 4.42 11.76
CA ARG A 86 -11.09 3.71 11.53
C ARG A 86 -11.42 2.76 12.67
N LYS A 87 -10.46 1.96 13.14
CA LYS A 87 -10.62 1.08 14.31
C LYS A 87 -10.96 1.85 15.57
N LEU A 88 -10.26 2.95 15.85
CA LEU A 88 -10.54 3.81 17.00
C LEU A 88 -11.95 4.41 16.95
N THR A 89 -12.39 4.83 15.76
CA THR A 89 -13.75 5.36 15.56
C THR A 89 -14.81 4.29 15.82
N LEU A 90 -14.62 3.07 15.30
CA LEU A 90 -15.51 1.94 15.54
C LEU A 90 -15.55 1.53 17.02
N MET A 91 -14.39 1.51 17.68
CA MET A 91 -14.30 1.26 19.12
C MET A 91 -15.06 2.31 19.92
N SER A 92 -14.88 3.59 19.58
CA SER A 92 -15.59 4.71 20.22
C SER A 92 -17.11 4.56 20.08
N GLN A 93 -17.60 4.24 18.88
CA GLN A 93 -19.02 3.96 18.65
C GLN A 93 -19.53 2.78 19.49
N HIS A 94 -18.81 1.66 19.52
CA HIS A 94 -19.20 0.50 20.33
C HIS A 94 -19.20 0.81 21.83
N ILE A 95 -18.29 1.65 22.31
CA ILE A 95 -18.28 2.11 23.71
C ILE A 95 -19.49 2.99 23.99
N GLN A 96 -19.81 3.95 23.11
CA GLN A 96 -20.97 4.83 23.25
C GLN A 96 -22.29 4.06 23.24
N ASP A 97 -22.39 3.01 22.43
CA ASP A 97 -23.54 2.10 22.36
C ASP A 97 -23.65 1.12 23.56
N GLY A 98 -22.68 1.13 24.48
CA GLY A 98 -22.60 0.18 25.60
C GLY A 98 -22.16 -1.24 25.21
N LYS A 99 -21.73 -1.45 23.96
CA LYS A 99 -21.28 -2.74 23.38
C LYS A 99 -19.78 -2.96 23.61
N ILE A 100 -19.36 -2.99 24.87
CA ILE A 100 -17.95 -3.04 25.27
C ILE A 100 -17.21 -4.26 24.69
N GLU A 101 -17.85 -5.44 24.63
CA GLU A 101 -17.25 -6.63 24.04
C GLU A 101 -16.91 -6.46 22.55
N HIS A 102 -17.75 -5.73 21.80
CA HIS A 102 -17.50 -5.47 20.39
C HIS A 102 -16.35 -4.48 20.21
N ALA A 103 -16.24 -3.48 21.09
CA ALA A 103 -15.09 -2.58 21.10
C ALA A 103 -13.77 -3.33 21.39
N ILE A 104 -13.79 -4.30 22.31
CA ILE A 104 -12.63 -5.15 22.63
C ILE A 104 -12.26 -6.05 21.45
N ASN A 105 -13.24 -6.61 20.72
CA ASN A 105 -12.97 -7.44 19.55
C ASN A 105 -12.31 -6.64 18.41
N VAL A 106 -12.80 -5.43 18.14
CA VAL A 106 -12.19 -4.50 17.19
C VAL A 106 -10.76 -4.14 17.59
N ALA A 107 -10.51 -3.89 18.89
CA ALA A 107 -9.17 -3.58 19.41
C ALA A 107 -8.19 -4.76 19.27
N LYS A 108 -8.67 -5.99 19.44
CA LYS A 108 -7.87 -7.21 19.30
C LYS A 108 -7.62 -7.60 17.84
N GLY A 109 -8.19 -6.88 16.88
CA GLY A 109 -8.11 -7.22 15.45
C GLY A 109 -8.84 -8.51 15.10
N VAL A 110 -9.72 -9.00 15.99
CA VAL A 110 -10.61 -10.12 15.73
C VAL A 110 -11.79 -9.54 14.96
N ALA A 111 -11.73 -9.64 13.64
CA ALA A 111 -12.88 -9.30 12.80
C ALA A 111 -14.08 -10.14 13.22
N ASN A 112 -15.23 -9.50 13.37
CA ASN A 112 -16.52 -10.20 13.42
C ASN A 112 -16.75 -10.99 12.13
#